data_AF-A0A972CRM6-F1
#
_entry.id   AF-A0A972CRM6-F1
#
_cell.length_a   1.000
_cell.length_b   1.000
_cell.length_c   1.000
_cell.angle_alpha   90.00
_cell.angle_beta   90.00
_cell.angle_gamma   90.00
#
_symmetry.space_group_name_H-M   'P 1'
#
loop_
_entity.id
_entity.type
_entity.pdbx_description
1 polymer ?
#
loop_
_entity_poly.entity_id
_entity_poly.type
_entity_poly.pdbx_seq_one_letter_code
_entity_poly.pdbx_strand_id
1 'polypeptide(L)'
;MAYAWQARHGLTGAQYQTEFDRLVAQGYRLIDINGYSVNGIERYAAIWEQSPGPDWQARHGLTAIEHQQLFSTLTVEGYRPVIVSGYESGGSAHYASLWQRINGAAWIARHGITAAELQAEYDALTPQGFHPIDICGYTVAGQTRFAAIWDNSPIEGWVARHGLTAAEYQSQFDYWVNQGYTLWRVSGYEVGGVDYYAAIWLKGPTITWQARHGLSATGYQSEFDALLHRGFRPVKVNGYSLQGQARFAAIWHNPYFSDGDLTFINNTVNTFMTNYRIPGASLALTNQGRLVFAQSFGLADRSTNEAVTINHRFRIASISKPITAAAVFRLIESGLLNLGDRVFGTGNILGTRYGTTPYGAGITQITVQNLLEHTSGWATAQDPMFGHFDLDQDGLIDWMLDNEALTHVPGATFEYLNFGYCVLGRVIEAVSGLPYATYVQQQILTPCGINNMEIAGDTLAARRPNEVVYYAQGTPGPYTIRVSRMDAHGGWIATPKDLLRFLVRVDGFPSKVDILSPASITTMFTPTTAVTPSGDPVGYAKGWVTNALGNHWHDGDLPGTAGILVSTSGRFGWAVLVNSRDDGRLNAMRADLDNLMWAIVRTIPSWPDYDLFNN
;
A
#
# COMPACT_ATOMS: atom_id res chain seq x y z
N MET A 1 -20.41 -9.24 -3.66
CA MET A 1 -19.68 -8.59 -2.55
C MET A 1 -18.74 -9.62 -1.95
N ALA A 2 -17.51 -9.25 -1.62
CA ALA A 2 -16.61 -10.14 -0.91
C ALA A 2 -16.95 -10.13 0.58
N TYR A 3 -16.84 -11.27 1.26
CA TYR A 3 -17.04 -11.33 2.71
C TYR A 3 -15.80 -10.82 3.44
N ALA A 4 -16.00 -10.25 4.63
CA ALA A 4 -14.88 -9.91 5.52
C ALA A 4 -14.09 -11.17 5.87
N TRP A 5 -12.77 -11.06 5.94
CA TRP A 5 -11.88 -12.22 6.13
C TRP A 5 -10.68 -11.86 7.00
N GLN A 6 -10.03 -12.88 7.55
CA GLN A 6 -8.82 -12.77 8.38
C GLN A 6 -7.87 -13.92 8.01
N ALA A 7 -6.58 -13.66 7.94
CA ALA A 7 -5.57 -14.71 7.72
C ALA A 7 -4.41 -14.55 8.70
N ARG A 8 -3.87 -15.67 9.17
CA ARG A 8 -2.71 -15.73 10.07
C ARG A 8 -1.79 -16.87 9.66
N HIS A 9 -0.50 -16.71 9.91
CA HIS A 9 0.51 -17.74 9.73
C HIS A 9 1.52 -17.71 10.87
N GLY A 10 2.20 -18.84 11.10
CA GLY A 10 3.26 -18.94 12.10
C GLY A 10 2.79 -18.99 13.55
N LEU A 11 1.50 -19.23 13.81
CA LEU A 11 0.94 -19.27 15.16
C LEU A 11 1.39 -20.54 15.90
N THR A 12 1.77 -20.44 17.18
CA THR A 12 1.79 -21.63 18.08
C THR A 12 0.38 -22.23 18.23
N GLY A 13 0.27 -23.45 18.73
CA GLY A 13 -1.05 -24.05 19.05
C GLY A 13 -1.89 -23.18 19.99
N ALA A 14 -1.29 -22.61 21.04
CA ALA A 14 -2.01 -21.74 21.98
C ALA A 14 -2.46 -20.40 21.35
N GLN A 15 -1.61 -19.79 20.53
CA GLN A 15 -1.97 -18.58 19.78
C GLN A 15 -3.07 -18.85 18.76
N TYR A 16 -2.98 -19.98 18.04
CA TYR A 16 -4.03 -20.42 17.13
C TYR A 16 -5.36 -20.58 17.84
N GLN A 17 -5.40 -21.30 18.98
CA GLN A 17 -6.63 -21.51 19.72
C GLN A 17 -7.25 -20.19 20.22
N THR A 18 -6.41 -19.29 20.74
CA THR A 18 -6.84 -17.96 21.18
C THR A 18 -7.46 -17.15 20.04
N GLU A 19 -6.81 -17.13 18.88
CA GLU A 19 -7.31 -16.39 17.71
C GLU A 19 -8.56 -17.04 17.11
N PHE A 20 -8.61 -18.37 17.08
CA PHE A 20 -9.77 -19.14 16.66
C PHE A 20 -11.00 -18.79 17.50
N ASP A 21 -10.90 -18.86 18.82
CA ASP A 21 -12.03 -18.56 19.72
C ASP A 21 -12.49 -17.11 19.58
N ARG A 22 -11.54 -16.17 19.46
CA ARG A 22 -11.82 -14.75 19.24
C ARG A 22 -12.57 -14.50 17.94
N LEU A 23 -12.13 -15.09 16.83
CA LEU A 23 -12.73 -14.89 15.51
C LEU A 23 -14.09 -15.58 15.39
N VAL A 24 -14.23 -16.80 15.93
CA VAL A 24 -15.52 -17.51 15.94
C VAL A 24 -16.55 -16.75 16.77
N ALA A 25 -16.17 -16.18 17.92
CA ALA A 25 -17.06 -15.32 18.70
C ALA A 25 -17.50 -14.04 17.94
N GLN A 26 -16.72 -13.60 16.95
CA GLN A 26 -17.04 -12.49 16.05
C GLN A 26 -17.82 -12.92 14.80
N GLY A 27 -18.26 -14.18 14.73
CA GLY A 27 -19.04 -14.72 13.60
C GLY A 27 -18.20 -15.10 12.38
N TYR A 28 -16.87 -15.14 12.50
CA TYR A 28 -16.02 -15.70 11.44
C TYR A 28 -16.04 -17.23 11.49
N ARG A 29 -16.04 -17.87 10.33
CA ARG A 29 -15.84 -19.32 10.18
C ARG A 29 -14.47 -19.63 9.58
N LEU A 30 -13.86 -20.74 9.98
CA LEU A 30 -12.62 -21.22 9.39
C LEU A 30 -12.89 -21.75 7.98
N ILE A 31 -12.10 -21.32 7.00
CA ILE A 31 -12.18 -21.78 5.61
C ILE A 31 -10.91 -22.52 5.16
N ASP A 32 -9.78 -22.29 5.84
CA ASP A 32 -8.54 -23.02 5.61
C ASP A 32 -7.74 -23.18 6.92
N ILE A 33 -7.09 -24.33 7.07
CA ILE A 33 -6.18 -24.63 8.16
C ILE A 33 -5.05 -25.52 7.68
N ASN A 34 -3.84 -25.19 8.12
CA ASN A 34 -2.68 -26.02 7.91
C ASN A 34 -1.82 -26.03 9.18
N GLY A 35 -1.47 -27.24 9.63
CA GLY A 35 -0.47 -27.46 10.66
C GLY A 35 0.86 -27.86 10.02
N TYR A 36 1.95 -27.41 10.61
CA TYR A 36 3.32 -27.77 10.24
C TYR A 36 4.24 -27.61 11.45
N SER A 37 5.49 -28.06 11.35
CA SER A 37 6.48 -27.89 12.40
C SER A 37 7.69 -27.16 11.87
N VAL A 38 8.34 -26.36 12.72
CA VAL A 38 9.63 -25.72 12.44
C VAL A 38 10.53 -26.01 13.64
N ASN A 39 11.63 -26.73 13.42
CA ASN A 39 12.53 -27.19 14.50
C ASN A 39 11.80 -27.91 15.64
N GLY A 40 10.86 -28.79 15.29
CA GLY A 40 10.07 -29.57 16.25
C GLY A 40 8.99 -28.78 16.99
N ILE A 41 8.78 -27.50 16.68
CA ILE A 41 7.73 -26.67 17.27
C ILE A 41 6.57 -26.58 16.30
N GLU A 42 5.37 -26.96 16.77
CA GLU A 42 4.15 -26.85 15.99
C GLU A 42 3.79 -25.40 15.66
N ARG A 43 3.37 -25.20 14.42
CA ARG A 43 2.94 -23.94 13.84
C ARG A 43 1.66 -24.15 13.04
N TYR A 44 0.85 -23.11 12.99
CA TYR A 44 -0.43 -23.12 12.29
C TYR A 44 -0.55 -21.89 11.37
N ALA A 45 -1.12 -22.13 10.21
CA ALA A 45 -1.61 -21.10 9.30
C ALA A 45 -3.10 -21.35 9.04
N ALA A 46 -3.88 -20.28 9.00
CA ALA A 46 -5.33 -20.38 8.93
C ALA A 46 -5.96 -19.14 8.31
N ILE A 47 -7.11 -19.35 7.68
CA ILE A 47 -7.91 -18.32 7.02
C ILE A 47 -9.36 -18.45 7.52
N TRP A 48 -9.94 -17.32 7.91
CA TRP A 48 -11.31 -17.20 8.36
C TRP A 48 -12.08 -16.21 7.50
N GLU A 49 -13.40 -16.40 7.41
CA GLU A 49 -14.30 -15.56 6.61
C GLU A 49 -15.65 -15.39 7.34
N GLN A 50 -16.28 -14.22 7.24
CA GLN A 50 -17.68 -14.00 7.67
C GLN A 50 -18.65 -14.30 6.52
N SER A 51 -18.67 -15.57 6.11
CA SER A 51 -19.56 -16.06 5.05
C SER A 51 -20.61 -17.04 5.58
N PRO A 52 -21.80 -17.12 4.95
CA PRO A 52 -22.78 -18.14 5.27
C PRO A 52 -22.26 -19.54 4.90
N GLY A 53 -22.87 -20.57 5.46
CA GLY A 53 -22.74 -21.94 4.96
C GLY A 53 -23.03 -22.98 6.05
N PRO A 54 -22.61 -24.24 5.84
CA PRO A 54 -23.03 -25.35 6.70
C PRO A 54 -22.43 -25.26 8.11
N ASP A 55 -23.07 -25.97 9.05
CA ASP A 55 -22.51 -26.27 10.38
C ASP A 55 -21.10 -26.85 10.19
N TRP A 56 -20.17 -26.43 11.05
CA TRP A 56 -18.77 -26.78 10.89
C TRP A 56 -18.08 -27.00 12.25
N GLN A 57 -17.03 -27.82 12.22
CA GLN A 57 -16.15 -28.03 13.36
C GLN A 57 -14.70 -28.05 12.89
N ALA A 58 -13.77 -27.59 13.72
CA ALA A 58 -12.34 -27.70 13.46
C ALA A 58 -11.60 -28.19 14.70
N ARG A 59 -10.52 -28.95 14.50
CA ARG A 59 -9.60 -29.39 15.55
C ARG A 59 -8.17 -29.30 15.04
N HIS A 60 -7.21 -29.12 15.95
CA HIS A 60 -5.79 -29.03 15.65
C HIS A 60 -4.97 -29.77 16.72
N GLY A 61 -3.69 -30.04 16.45
CA GLY A 61 -2.79 -30.68 17.41
C GLY A 61 -3.10 -32.15 17.73
N LEU A 62 -3.88 -32.85 16.90
CA LEU A 62 -4.33 -34.21 17.20
C LEU A 62 -3.31 -35.24 16.78
N THR A 63 -3.00 -36.21 17.64
CA THR A 63 -2.28 -37.43 17.25
C THR A 63 -3.09 -38.26 16.24
N ALA A 64 -2.45 -39.22 15.56
CA ALA A 64 -3.15 -40.13 14.66
C ALA A 64 -4.34 -40.87 15.29
N ILE A 65 -4.21 -41.27 16.57
CA ILE A 65 -5.27 -41.98 17.30
C ILE A 65 -6.44 -41.04 17.60
N GLU A 66 -6.15 -39.85 18.12
CA GLU A 66 -7.18 -38.84 18.43
C GLU A 66 -7.90 -38.38 17.16
N HIS A 67 -7.16 -38.19 16.05
CA HIS A 67 -7.76 -37.84 14.76
C HIS A 67 -8.68 -38.96 14.26
N GLN A 68 -8.29 -40.23 14.38
CA GLN A 68 -9.13 -41.35 13.98
C GLN A 68 -10.40 -41.47 14.84
N GLN A 69 -10.30 -41.20 16.15
CA GLN A 69 -11.45 -41.16 17.06
C GLN A 69 -12.41 -40.00 16.71
N LEU A 70 -11.86 -38.81 16.44
CA LEU A 70 -12.64 -37.66 15.97
C LEU A 70 -13.36 -38.00 14.66
N PHE A 71 -12.65 -38.64 13.72
CA PHE A 71 -13.21 -39.07 12.44
C PHE A 71 -14.42 -39.97 12.65
N SER A 72 -14.28 -41.05 13.43
CA SER A 72 -15.39 -41.97 13.72
C SER A 72 -16.57 -41.28 14.41
N THR A 73 -16.31 -40.31 15.29
CA THR A 73 -17.35 -39.56 16.00
C THR A 73 -18.12 -38.63 15.06
N LEU A 74 -17.40 -37.73 14.38
CA LEU A 74 -17.99 -36.69 13.55
C LEU A 74 -18.73 -37.25 12.34
N THR A 75 -18.25 -38.36 11.77
CA THR A 75 -18.94 -39.05 10.67
C THR A 75 -20.31 -39.60 11.07
N VAL A 76 -20.44 -40.16 12.26
CA VAL A 76 -21.74 -40.60 12.81
C VAL A 76 -22.66 -39.39 13.08
N GLU A 77 -22.10 -38.24 13.45
CA GLU A 77 -22.83 -36.98 13.65
C GLU A 77 -23.20 -36.25 12.34
N GLY A 78 -22.89 -36.84 11.18
CA GLY A 78 -23.21 -36.31 9.85
C GLY A 78 -22.26 -35.23 9.34
N TYR A 79 -21.10 -35.05 9.97
CA TYR A 79 -20.02 -34.21 9.46
C TYR A 79 -19.10 -35.03 8.54
N ARG A 80 -18.58 -34.39 7.50
CA ARG A 80 -17.49 -34.93 6.68
C ARG A 80 -16.28 -33.99 6.71
N PRO A 81 -15.05 -34.50 6.63
CA PRO A 81 -13.88 -33.65 6.55
C PRO A 81 -13.85 -32.95 5.19
N VAL A 82 -13.42 -31.70 5.18
CA VAL A 82 -13.18 -30.91 3.96
C VAL A 82 -11.73 -30.45 3.84
N ILE A 83 -10.97 -30.51 4.95
CA ILE A 83 -9.52 -30.31 5.00
C ILE A 83 -8.94 -31.29 6.03
N VAL A 84 -7.87 -32.00 5.67
CA VAL A 84 -7.05 -32.77 6.60
C VAL A 84 -5.57 -32.44 6.36
N SER A 85 -5.01 -31.62 7.23
CA SER A 85 -3.59 -31.26 7.22
C SER A 85 -2.81 -32.19 8.15
N GLY A 86 -1.96 -33.05 7.58
CA GLY A 86 -1.00 -33.84 8.34
C GLY A 86 0.36 -33.15 8.44
N TYR A 87 1.08 -33.35 9.55
CA TYR A 87 2.43 -32.85 9.77
C TYR A 87 3.16 -33.68 10.83
N GLU A 88 4.50 -33.60 10.85
CA GLU A 88 5.29 -34.21 11.92
C GLU A 88 5.35 -33.32 13.15
N SER A 89 5.16 -33.90 14.32
CA SER A 89 5.49 -33.29 15.61
C SER A 89 6.10 -34.35 16.51
N GLY A 90 7.29 -34.10 17.06
CA GLY A 90 7.99 -35.06 17.92
C GLY A 90 8.22 -36.44 17.30
N GLY A 91 8.48 -36.53 15.99
CA GLY A 91 8.67 -37.80 15.28
C GLY A 91 7.38 -38.61 15.04
N SER A 92 6.21 -38.05 15.33
CA SER A 92 4.90 -38.68 15.15
C SER A 92 3.98 -37.84 14.25
N ALA A 93 3.00 -38.49 13.63
CA ALA A 93 2.00 -37.83 12.80
C ALA A 93 0.98 -37.07 13.66
N HIS A 94 0.84 -35.78 13.40
CA HIS A 94 -0.17 -34.90 13.98
C HIS A 94 -1.08 -34.35 12.87
N TYR A 95 -2.30 -33.98 13.25
CA TYR A 95 -3.35 -33.57 12.33
C TYR A 95 -4.08 -32.31 12.79
N ALA A 96 -4.43 -31.49 11.81
CA ALA A 96 -5.42 -30.43 11.94
C ALA A 96 -6.48 -30.62 10.85
N SER A 97 -7.76 -30.51 11.18
CA SER A 97 -8.84 -30.81 10.25
C SER A 97 -10.04 -29.87 10.41
N LEU A 98 -10.69 -29.60 9.27
CA LEU A 98 -11.93 -28.85 9.16
C LEU A 98 -13.03 -29.77 8.64
N TRP A 99 -14.18 -29.69 9.29
CA TRP A 99 -15.32 -30.57 9.10
C TRP A 99 -16.56 -29.74 8.84
N GLN A 100 -17.42 -30.21 7.93
CA GLN A 100 -18.67 -29.53 7.60
C GLN A 100 -19.81 -30.54 7.45
N ARG A 101 -21.01 -30.12 7.86
CA ARG A 101 -22.25 -30.88 7.65
C ARG A 101 -22.82 -30.54 6.26
N ILE A 102 -22.32 -31.26 5.25
CA ILE A 102 -22.71 -31.07 3.85
C ILE A 102 -23.50 -32.30 3.38
N ASN A 103 -24.68 -32.07 2.80
CA ASN A 103 -25.49 -33.13 2.20
C ASN A 103 -25.17 -33.28 0.71
N GLY A 104 -25.31 -34.49 0.16
CA GLY A 104 -25.31 -34.72 -1.29
C GLY A 104 -24.29 -35.76 -1.76
N ALA A 105 -23.05 -35.33 -1.98
CA ALA A 105 -22.01 -36.18 -2.58
C ALA A 105 -21.50 -37.25 -1.62
N ALA A 106 -21.37 -38.48 -2.12
CA ALA A 106 -20.60 -39.53 -1.46
C ALA A 106 -19.13 -39.10 -1.38
N TRP A 107 -18.47 -39.47 -0.30
CA TRP A 107 -17.12 -39.00 -0.01
C TRP A 107 -16.30 -40.09 0.67
N ILE A 108 -14.98 -40.03 0.48
CA ILE A 108 -14.00 -40.94 1.06
C ILE A 108 -12.84 -40.09 1.56
N ALA A 109 -12.25 -40.45 2.70
CA ALA A 109 -11.05 -39.80 3.20
C ALA A 109 -10.08 -40.82 3.78
N ARG A 110 -8.78 -40.55 3.61
CA ARG A 110 -7.67 -41.36 4.09
C ARG A 110 -6.62 -40.46 4.71
N HIS A 111 -5.93 -40.93 5.74
CA HIS A 111 -4.79 -40.25 6.34
C HIS A 111 -3.70 -41.24 6.75
N GLY A 112 -2.44 -40.83 6.65
CA GLY A 112 -1.30 -41.66 7.02
C GLY A 112 -0.90 -42.68 5.94
N ILE A 113 -1.47 -42.56 4.73
CA ILE A 113 -1.19 -43.46 3.61
C ILE A 113 0.12 -43.08 2.91
N THR A 114 0.79 -44.06 2.33
CA THR A 114 2.00 -43.90 1.50
C THR A 114 1.65 -43.33 0.12
N ALA A 115 2.67 -42.90 -0.65
CA ALA A 115 2.48 -42.47 -2.03
C ALA A 115 1.86 -43.56 -2.93
N ALA A 116 2.25 -44.83 -2.72
CA ALA A 116 1.74 -45.97 -3.49
C ALA A 116 0.25 -46.25 -3.17
N GLU A 117 -0.12 -46.19 -1.88
CA GLU A 117 -1.52 -46.33 -1.46
C GLU A 117 -2.38 -45.16 -1.95
N LEU A 118 -1.86 -43.92 -1.93
CA LEU A 118 -2.55 -42.77 -2.50
C LEU A 118 -2.81 -42.96 -4.00
N GLN A 119 -1.82 -43.44 -4.76
CA GLN A 119 -2.00 -43.72 -6.19
C GLN A 119 -3.02 -44.83 -6.43
N ALA A 120 -2.98 -45.90 -5.62
CA ALA A 120 -3.97 -46.99 -5.71
C ALA A 120 -5.40 -46.50 -5.44
N GLU A 121 -5.60 -45.60 -4.48
CA GLU A 121 -6.91 -44.95 -4.23
C GLU A 121 -7.33 -44.09 -5.42
N TYR A 122 -6.44 -43.30 -6.02
CA TYR A 122 -6.74 -42.55 -7.25
C TYR A 122 -7.21 -43.45 -8.39
N ASP A 123 -6.49 -44.54 -8.65
CA ASP A 123 -6.79 -45.47 -9.73
C ASP A 123 -8.11 -46.22 -9.50
N ALA A 124 -8.44 -46.52 -8.24
CA ALA A 124 -9.68 -47.20 -7.86
C ALA A 124 -10.90 -46.27 -7.87
N LEU A 125 -10.76 -45.04 -7.40
CA LEU A 125 -11.87 -44.11 -7.16
C LEU A 125 -12.24 -43.29 -8.41
N THR A 126 -11.27 -42.93 -9.25
CA THR A 126 -11.51 -42.11 -10.45
C THR A 126 -12.55 -42.73 -11.40
N PRO A 127 -12.50 -44.04 -11.74
CA PRO A 127 -13.52 -44.67 -12.60
C PRO A 127 -14.92 -44.71 -11.98
N GLN A 128 -15.03 -44.55 -10.65
CA GLN A 128 -16.30 -44.49 -9.92
C GLN A 128 -16.88 -43.06 -9.84
N GLY A 129 -16.23 -42.09 -10.49
CA GLY A 129 -16.66 -40.68 -10.52
C GLY A 129 -16.22 -39.86 -9.30
N PHE A 130 -15.38 -40.41 -8.43
CA PHE A 130 -14.77 -39.66 -7.33
C PHE A 130 -13.59 -38.84 -7.84
N HIS A 131 -13.39 -37.68 -7.25
CA HIS A 131 -12.25 -36.80 -7.50
C HIS A 131 -11.72 -36.22 -6.18
N PRO A 132 -10.41 -35.94 -6.09
CA PRO A 132 -9.84 -35.38 -4.87
C PRO A 132 -10.28 -33.91 -4.70
N ILE A 133 -10.67 -33.56 -3.48
CA ILE A 133 -11.04 -32.19 -3.07
C ILE A 133 -10.03 -31.59 -2.09
N ASP A 134 -9.22 -32.43 -1.44
CA ASP A 134 -8.12 -32.03 -0.57
C ASP A 134 -6.98 -33.06 -0.65
N ILE A 135 -5.74 -32.56 -0.58
CA ILE A 135 -4.53 -33.37 -0.50
C ILE A 135 -3.48 -32.64 0.33
N CYS A 136 -2.90 -33.34 1.29
CA CYS A 136 -1.80 -32.87 2.12
C CYS A 136 -0.69 -33.91 2.14
N GLY A 137 0.48 -33.54 1.63
CA GLY A 137 1.70 -34.32 1.79
C GLY A 137 2.47 -33.85 3.01
N TYR A 138 3.11 -34.77 3.72
CA TYR A 138 3.96 -34.51 4.87
C TYR A 138 4.93 -35.67 5.06
N THR A 139 5.93 -35.49 5.90
CA THR A 139 6.90 -36.53 6.24
C THR A 139 6.75 -36.85 7.72
N VAL A 140 6.97 -38.10 8.12
CA VAL A 140 7.05 -38.52 9.52
C VAL A 140 8.26 -39.44 9.65
N ALA A 141 9.24 -39.04 10.46
CA ALA A 141 10.47 -39.81 10.67
C ALA A 141 11.16 -40.18 9.33
N GLY A 142 11.20 -39.22 8.40
CA GLY A 142 11.81 -39.40 7.08
C GLY A 142 10.97 -40.18 6.05
N GLN A 143 9.76 -40.62 6.40
CA GLN A 143 8.85 -41.34 5.49
C GLN A 143 7.72 -40.44 5.01
N THR A 144 7.54 -40.31 3.69
CA THR A 144 6.44 -39.53 3.10
C THR A 144 5.09 -40.17 3.38
N ARG A 145 4.14 -39.35 3.80
CA ARG A 145 2.75 -39.70 4.11
C ARG A 145 1.80 -38.69 3.49
N PHE A 146 0.57 -39.12 3.25
CA PHE A 146 -0.49 -38.28 2.72
C PHE A 146 -1.75 -38.36 3.55
N ALA A 147 -2.50 -37.26 3.54
CA ALA A 147 -3.92 -37.23 3.84
C ALA A 147 -4.65 -36.70 2.60
N ALA A 148 -5.77 -37.30 2.26
CA ALA A 148 -6.53 -36.96 1.07
C ALA A 148 -8.02 -37.21 1.28
N ILE A 149 -8.83 -36.39 0.62
CA ILE A 149 -10.28 -36.44 0.65
C ILE A 149 -10.77 -36.45 -0.79
N TRP A 150 -11.72 -37.32 -1.09
CA TRP A 150 -12.42 -37.43 -2.36
C TRP A 150 -13.91 -37.27 -2.16
N ASP A 151 -14.57 -36.66 -3.13
CA ASP A 151 -16.03 -36.78 -3.25
C ASP A 151 -16.45 -37.00 -4.70
N ASN A 152 -17.72 -37.33 -4.91
CA ASN A 152 -18.30 -37.54 -6.25
C ASN A 152 -19.22 -36.39 -6.66
N SER A 153 -18.97 -35.17 -6.17
CA SER A 153 -19.73 -33.99 -6.59
C SER A 153 -19.50 -33.70 -8.09
N PRO A 154 -20.50 -33.14 -8.79
CA PRO A 154 -20.36 -32.83 -10.21
C PRO A 154 -19.37 -31.69 -10.43
N ILE A 155 -18.35 -31.92 -11.25
CA ILE A 155 -17.34 -30.92 -11.64
C ILE A 155 -17.04 -31.00 -13.13
N GLU A 156 -16.60 -29.90 -13.74
CA GLU A 156 -16.33 -29.84 -15.19
C GLU A 156 -15.08 -30.65 -15.58
N GLY A 157 -14.06 -30.64 -14.73
CA GLY A 157 -12.82 -31.37 -14.93
C GLY A 157 -11.86 -31.13 -13.79
N TRP A 158 -10.96 -32.09 -13.56
CA TRP A 158 -9.93 -31.99 -12.53
C TRP A 158 -8.65 -32.69 -12.95
N VAL A 159 -7.55 -32.26 -12.33
CA VAL A 159 -6.27 -32.96 -12.37
C VAL A 159 -5.65 -32.91 -10.99
N ALA A 160 -5.11 -34.03 -10.52
CA ALA A 160 -4.29 -34.06 -9.32
C ALA A 160 -2.92 -34.68 -9.60
N ARG A 161 -1.91 -34.19 -8.90
CA ARG A 161 -0.53 -34.69 -8.92
C ARG A 161 0.04 -34.66 -7.52
N HIS A 162 0.93 -35.60 -7.22
CA HIS A 162 1.67 -35.69 -5.96
C HIS A 162 3.12 -36.12 -6.25
N GLY A 163 3.99 -36.03 -5.25
CA GLY A 163 5.40 -36.41 -5.40
C GLY A 163 6.21 -35.53 -6.35
N LEU A 164 5.75 -34.31 -6.65
CA LEU A 164 6.41 -33.42 -7.62
C LEU A 164 7.56 -32.66 -6.96
N THR A 165 8.77 -32.69 -7.53
CA THR A 165 9.80 -31.71 -7.19
C THR A 165 9.34 -30.30 -7.52
N ALA A 166 10.01 -29.27 -6.99
CA ALA A 166 9.68 -27.86 -7.30
C ALA A 166 9.62 -27.57 -8.82
N ALA A 167 10.55 -28.12 -9.60
CA ALA A 167 10.61 -27.92 -11.05
C ALA A 167 9.50 -28.65 -11.80
N GLU A 168 9.18 -29.88 -11.38
CA GLU A 168 8.05 -30.64 -11.96
C GLU A 168 6.71 -29.99 -11.61
N TYR A 169 6.57 -29.48 -10.38
CA TYR A 169 5.40 -28.71 -9.96
C TYR A 169 5.21 -27.48 -10.83
N GLN A 170 6.25 -26.66 -11.02
CA GLN A 170 6.14 -25.48 -11.85
C GLN A 170 5.76 -25.84 -13.29
N SER A 171 6.35 -26.91 -13.85
CA SER A 171 6.02 -27.40 -15.19
C SER A 171 4.56 -27.85 -15.32
N GLN A 172 4.03 -28.58 -14.33
CA GLN A 172 2.62 -28.99 -14.29
C GLN A 172 1.69 -27.79 -14.09
N PHE A 173 2.06 -26.85 -13.21
CA PHE A 173 1.29 -25.63 -12.96
C PHE A 173 1.13 -24.83 -14.26
N ASP A 174 2.22 -24.53 -14.95
CA ASP A 174 2.19 -23.76 -16.20
C ASP A 174 1.38 -24.48 -17.28
N TYR A 175 1.53 -25.80 -17.39
CA TYR A 175 0.77 -26.60 -18.35
C TYR A 175 -0.74 -26.52 -18.09
N TRP A 176 -1.21 -26.81 -16.88
CA TRP A 176 -2.64 -26.87 -16.58
C TRP A 176 -3.30 -25.49 -16.58
N VAL A 177 -2.60 -24.45 -16.12
CA VAL A 177 -3.09 -23.07 -16.21
C VAL A 177 -3.29 -22.66 -17.67
N ASN A 178 -2.35 -23.02 -18.56
CA ASN A 178 -2.50 -22.77 -20.01
C ASN A 178 -3.65 -23.59 -20.65
N GLN A 179 -4.09 -24.68 -20.02
CA GLN A 179 -5.28 -25.45 -20.44
C GLN A 179 -6.59 -24.89 -19.84
N GLY A 180 -6.55 -23.77 -19.12
CA GLY A 180 -7.71 -23.14 -18.51
C GLY A 180 -8.12 -23.74 -17.16
N TYR A 181 -7.23 -24.46 -16.49
CA TYR A 181 -7.48 -24.94 -15.13
C TYR A 181 -6.98 -23.92 -14.09
N THR A 182 -7.65 -23.89 -12.94
CA THR A 182 -7.24 -23.09 -11.77
C THR A 182 -6.69 -24.01 -10.70
N LEU A 183 -5.56 -23.62 -10.10
CA LEU A 183 -5.03 -24.33 -8.93
C LEU A 183 -6.01 -24.17 -7.75
N TRP A 184 -6.46 -25.29 -7.20
CA TRP A 184 -7.46 -25.35 -6.13
C TRP A 184 -6.86 -25.75 -4.77
N ARG A 185 -5.88 -26.66 -4.80
CA ARG A 185 -5.12 -27.09 -3.62
C ARG A 185 -3.65 -27.18 -3.96
N VAL A 186 -2.82 -26.81 -2.99
CA VAL A 186 -1.36 -27.00 -3.03
C VAL A 186 -0.89 -27.35 -1.62
N SER A 187 -0.01 -28.34 -1.53
CA SER A 187 0.66 -28.78 -0.31
C SER A 187 2.13 -28.99 -0.63
N GLY A 188 3.00 -28.17 -0.04
CA GLY A 188 4.43 -28.39 0.02
C GLY A 188 4.80 -29.25 1.23
N TYR A 189 5.87 -30.04 1.09
CA TYR A 189 6.46 -30.85 2.16
C TYR A 189 7.92 -31.18 1.83
N GLU A 190 8.70 -31.48 2.86
CA GLU A 190 10.11 -31.83 2.69
C GLU A 190 10.31 -33.34 2.70
N VAL A 191 11.12 -33.85 1.78
CA VAL A 191 11.67 -35.21 1.82
C VAL A 191 13.18 -35.12 1.68
N GLY A 192 13.92 -35.50 2.72
CA GLY A 192 15.39 -35.52 2.68
C GLY A 192 16.04 -34.16 2.39
N GLY A 193 15.48 -33.06 2.93
CA GLY A 193 15.99 -31.71 2.68
C GLY A 193 15.63 -31.11 1.32
N VAL A 194 14.69 -31.72 0.58
CA VAL A 194 14.23 -31.26 -0.74
C VAL A 194 12.72 -31.00 -0.72
N ASP A 195 12.29 -29.94 -1.40
CA ASP A 195 10.88 -29.58 -1.55
C ASP A 195 10.14 -30.51 -2.52
N TYR A 196 9.02 -31.04 -2.06
CA TYR A 196 8.03 -31.74 -2.87
C TYR A 196 6.65 -31.11 -2.74
N TYR A 197 5.82 -31.32 -3.76
CA TYR A 197 4.50 -30.73 -3.86
C TYR A 197 3.44 -31.76 -4.26
N ALA A 198 2.25 -31.56 -3.73
CA ALA A 198 1.01 -32.16 -4.21
C ALA A 198 -0.01 -31.05 -4.51
N ALA A 199 -0.78 -31.22 -5.57
CA ALA A 199 -1.68 -30.18 -6.05
C ALA A 199 -2.89 -30.75 -6.78
N ILE A 200 -3.99 -30.00 -6.71
CA ILE A 200 -5.25 -30.26 -7.40
C ILE A 200 -5.59 -29.02 -8.20
N TRP A 201 -5.86 -29.22 -9.50
CA TRP A 201 -6.36 -28.21 -10.41
C TRP A 201 -7.79 -28.56 -10.81
N LEU A 202 -8.66 -27.56 -10.86
CA LEU A 202 -10.04 -27.71 -11.28
C LEU A 202 -10.29 -26.88 -12.54
N LYS A 203 -11.15 -27.41 -13.42
CA LYS A 203 -11.72 -26.66 -14.53
C LYS A 203 -13.01 -26.00 -14.05
N GLY A 204 -13.18 -24.73 -14.36
CA GLY A 204 -14.33 -23.96 -13.87
C GLY A 204 -14.34 -22.54 -14.41
N PRO A 205 -15.15 -21.64 -13.81
CA PRO A 205 -15.29 -20.28 -14.29
C PRO A 205 -13.96 -19.53 -14.23
N THR A 206 -13.73 -18.65 -15.20
CA THR A 206 -12.60 -17.73 -15.18
C THR A 206 -12.72 -16.82 -13.97
N ILE A 207 -11.79 -16.97 -13.03
CA ILE A 207 -11.61 -16.09 -11.88
C ILE A 207 -10.24 -15.42 -12.00
N THR A 208 -10.06 -14.28 -11.33
CA THR A 208 -8.74 -13.67 -11.18
C THR A 208 -8.07 -14.23 -9.93
N TRP A 209 -6.90 -14.82 -10.10
CA TRP A 209 -6.19 -15.49 -9.02
C TRP A 209 -4.66 -15.47 -9.22
N GLN A 210 -3.94 -15.75 -8.14
CA GLN A 210 -2.48 -15.86 -8.10
C GLN A 210 -2.10 -17.02 -7.20
N ALA A 211 -0.98 -17.67 -7.47
CA ALA A 211 -0.39 -18.64 -6.56
C ALA A 211 1.13 -18.53 -6.53
N ARG A 212 1.72 -18.91 -5.40
CA ARG A 212 3.17 -19.00 -5.19
C ARG A 212 3.48 -20.24 -4.37
N HIS A 213 4.71 -20.74 -4.50
CA HIS A 213 5.23 -21.86 -3.72
C HIS A 213 6.69 -21.60 -3.32
N GLY A 214 7.17 -22.31 -2.30
CA GLY A 214 8.56 -22.21 -1.84
C GLY A 214 8.94 -20.89 -1.17
N LEU A 215 7.96 -20.07 -0.76
CA LEU A 215 8.23 -18.77 -0.14
C LEU A 215 8.81 -18.94 1.25
N SER A 216 9.85 -18.18 1.61
CA SER A 216 10.24 -18.02 3.02
C SER A 216 9.13 -17.31 3.82
N ALA A 217 9.19 -17.32 5.16
CA ALA A 217 8.23 -16.58 5.98
C ALA A 217 8.16 -15.08 5.63
N THR A 218 9.33 -14.45 5.43
CA THR A 218 9.41 -13.05 5.00
C THR A 218 8.91 -12.85 3.58
N GLY A 219 9.25 -13.76 2.65
CA GLY A 219 8.77 -13.73 1.27
C GLY A 219 7.25 -13.89 1.17
N TYR A 220 6.66 -14.76 1.99
CA TYR A 220 5.21 -14.90 2.09
C TYR A 220 4.54 -13.62 2.58
N GLN A 221 5.08 -13.00 3.63
CA GLN A 221 4.52 -11.74 4.13
C GLN A 221 4.60 -10.62 3.08
N SER A 222 5.75 -10.49 2.39
CA SER A 222 5.91 -9.49 1.33
C SER A 222 4.95 -9.72 0.16
N GLU A 223 4.77 -10.97 -0.29
CA GLU A 223 3.83 -11.28 -1.36
C GLU A 223 2.38 -11.06 -0.92
N PHE A 224 2.02 -11.47 0.31
CA PHE A 224 0.71 -11.25 0.89
C PHE A 224 0.36 -9.76 0.89
N ASP A 225 1.27 -8.91 1.38
CA ASP A 225 1.05 -7.47 1.44
C ASP A 225 0.91 -6.88 0.03
N ALA A 226 1.76 -7.29 -0.92
CA ALA A 226 1.72 -6.79 -2.29
C ALA A 226 0.42 -7.17 -3.03
N LEU A 227 -0.04 -8.41 -2.85
CA LEU A 227 -1.29 -8.90 -3.44
C LEU A 227 -2.51 -8.24 -2.78
N LEU A 228 -2.49 -8.08 -1.46
CA LEU A 228 -3.56 -7.43 -0.70
C LEU A 228 -3.84 -6.01 -1.20
N HIS A 229 -2.80 -5.21 -1.45
CA HIS A 229 -2.96 -3.85 -1.98
C HIS A 229 -3.49 -3.80 -3.42
N ARG A 230 -3.58 -4.95 -4.09
CA ARG A 230 -4.10 -5.11 -5.45
C ARG A 230 -5.44 -5.86 -5.48
N GLY A 231 -6.15 -5.94 -4.36
CA GLY A 231 -7.48 -6.54 -4.29
C GLY A 231 -7.50 -8.04 -3.98
N PHE A 232 -6.35 -8.71 -3.94
CA PHE A 232 -6.29 -10.15 -3.70
C PHE A 232 -6.45 -10.49 -2.22
N ARG A 233 -7.02 -11.65 -1.94
CA ARG A 233 -7.10 -12.25 -0.61
C ARG A 233 -6.70 -13.71 -0.66
N PRO A 234 -6.01 -14.25 0.37
CA PRO A 234 -5.67 -15.66 0.38
C PRO A 234 -6.95 -16.51 0.50
N VAL A 235 -6.93 -17.65 -0.15
CA VAL A 235 -7.98 -18.68 -0.04
C VAL A 235 -7.39 -20.06 0.32
N LYS A 236 -6.07 -20.21 0.19
CA LYS A 236 -5.30 -21.35 0.68
C LYS A 236 -3.94 -20.86 1.16
N VAL A 237 -3.51 -21.37 2.30
CA VAL A 237 -2.12 -21.29 2.78
C VAL A 237 -1.68 -22.67 3.25
N ASN A 238 -0.46 -23.05 2.90
CA ASN A 238 0.20 -24.25 3.36
C ASN A 238 1.60 -23.86 3.80
N GLY A 239 1.87 -24.01 5.10
CA GLY A 239 3.20 -23.97 5.68
C GLY A 239 3.81 -25.36 5.74
N TYR A 240 5.13 -25.44 5.63
CA TYR A 240 5.91 -26.65 5.81
C TYR A 240 7.34 -26.30 6.26
N SER A 241 8.09 -27.28 6.79
CA SER A 241 9.52 -27.12 7.06
C SER A 241 10.32 -27.46 5.81
N LEU A 242 11.34 -26.67 5.53
CA LEU A 242 12.49 -27.05 4.72
C LEU A 242 13.77 -26.80 5.53
N GLN A 243 14.47 -27.86 5.92
CA GLN A 243 15.72 -27.81 6.68
C GLN A 243 15.60 -26.96 7.96
N GLY A 244 14.50 -27.12 8.69
CA GLY A 244 14.24 -26.38 9.93
C GLY A 244 13.81 -24.91 9.73
N GLN A 245 13.49 -24.52 8.50
CA GLN A 245 12.99 -23.18 8.17
C GLN A 245 11.56 -23.26 7.63
N ALA A 246 10.70 -22.31 8.00
CA ALA A 246 9.36 -22.23 7.44
C ALA A 246 9.41 -21.93 5.94
N ARG A 247 8.57 -22.64 5.19
CA ARG A 247 8.24 -22.37 3.80
C ARG A 247 6.74 -22.34 3.60
N PHE A 248 6.29 -21.60 2.59
CA PHE A 248 4.88 -21.41 2.30
C PHE A 248 4.56 -21.60 0.82
N ALA A 249 3.42 -22.24 0.57
CA ALA A 249 2.69 -22.20 -0.68
C ALA A 249 1.29 -21.64 -0.42
N ALA A 250 0.78 -20.82 -1.33
CA ALA A 250 -0.50 -20.15 -1.12
C ALA A 250 -1.18 -19.78 -2.44
N ILE A 251 -2.50 -19.63 -2.36
CA ILE A 251 -3.39 -19.26 -3.45
C ILE A 251 -4.20 -18.06 -3.00
N TRP A 252 -4.32 -17.05 -3.87
CA TRP A 252 -5.09 -15.85 -3.65
C TRP A 252 -6.10 -15.65 -4.77
N HIS A 253 -7.30 -15.20 -4.43
CA HIS A 253 -8.33 -14.80 -5.39
C HIS A 253 -8.54 -13.28 -5.31
N ASN A 254 -8.93 -12.67 -6.44
CA ASN A 254 -9.32 -11.27 -6.51
C ASN A 254 -10.83 -11.18 -6.77
N PRO A 255 -11.64 -10.81 -5.76
CA PRO A 255 -13.08 -10.68 -5.94
C PRO A 255 -13.51 -9.28 -6.44
N TYR A 256 -12.57 -8.35 -6.63
CA TYR A 256 -12.87 -6.95 -6.97
C TYR A 256 -12.42 -6.57 -8.38
N PHE A 257 -11.28 -7.09 -8.83
CA PHE A 257 -10.69 -6.78 -10.13
C PHE A 257 -10.55 -8.04 -10.96
N SER A 258 -11.00 -7.96 -12.22
CA SER A 258 -10.72 -8.96 -13.24
C SER A 258 -9.28 -8.88 -13.76
N ASP A 259 -8.83 -9.88 -14.51
CA ASP A 259 -7.53 -9.86 -15.18
C ASP A 259 -7.46 -8.70 -16.19
N GLY A 260 -8.59 -8.37 -16.81
CA GLY A 260 -8.74 -7.22 -17.70
C GLY A 260 -8.55 -5.89 -16.98
N ASP A 261 -9.12 -5.74 -15.79
CA ASP A 261 -8.96 -4.55 -14.94
C ASP A 261 -7.50 -4.35 -14.52
N LEU A 262 -6.86 -5.40 -14.01
CA LEU A 262 -5.46 -5.36 -13.59
C LEU A 262 -4.53 -5.09 -14.77
N THR A 263 -4.82 -5.68 -15.94
CA THR A 263 -4.09 -5.43 -17.19
C THR A 263 -4.26 -3.99 -17.65
N PHE A 264 -5.48 -3.45 -17.57
CA PHE A 264 -5.75 -2.06 -17.91
C PHE A 264 -4.94 -1.11 -17.03
N ILE A 265 -4.99 -1.27 -15.70
CA ILE A 265 -4.20 -0.46 -14.75
C ILE A 265 -2.70 -0.55 -15.09
N ASN A 266 -2.18 -1.77 -15.26
CA ASN A 266 -0.77 -1.99 -15.61
C ASN A 266 -0.38 -1.27 -16.91
N ASN A 267 -1.19 -1.41 -17.96
CA ASN A 267 -0.92 -0.80 -19.25
C ASN A 267 -0.99 0.72 -19.19
N THR A 268 -2.00 1.29 -18.52
CA THR A 268 -2.13 2.74 -18.35
C THR A 268 -0.87 3.34 -17.70
N VAL A 269 -0.38 2.72 -16.62
CA VAL A 269 0.82 3.21 -15.92
C VAL A 269 2.09 2.98 -16.75
N ASN A 270 2.26 1.79 -17.35
CA ASN A 270 3.43 1.48 -18.17
C ASN A 270 3.51 2.35 -19.43
N THR A 271 2.37 2.71 -20.04
CA THR A 271 2.32 3.66 -21.16
C THR A 271 2.79 5.04 -20.71
N PHE A 272 2.31 5.55 -19.58
CA PHE A 272 2.81 6.80 -19.00
C PHE A 272 4.33 6.74 -18.77
N MET A 273 4.81 5.69 -18.10
CA MET A 273 6.22 5.53 -17.78
C MET A 273 7.10 5.45 -19.03
N THR A 274 6.65 4.72 -20.05
CA THR A 274 7.36 4.61 -21.34
C THR A 274 7.39 5.95 -22.05
N ASN A 275 6.25 6.64 -22.15
CA ASN A 275 6.12 7.92 -22.83
C ASN A 275 7.07 8.97 -22.26
N TYR A 276 7.29 8.97 -20.94
CA TYR A 276 8.13 9.94 -20.24
C TYR A 276 9.47 9.38 -19.74
N ARG A 277 9.84 8.16 -20.15
CA ARG A 277 11.11 7.48 -19.77
C ARG A 277 11.32 7.38 -18.25
N ILE A 278 10.23 7.16 -17.53
CA ILE A 278 10.21 7.08 -16.06
C ILE A 278 10.75 5.73 -15.59
N PRO A 279 11.82 5.68 -14.77
CA PRO A 279 12.38 4.45 -14.24
C PRO A 279 11.43 3.69 -13.30
N GLY A 280 10.78 4.39 -12.39
CA GLY A 280 10.00 3.82 -11.31
C GLY A 280 8.86 4.74 -10.86
N ALA A 281 7.75 4.12 -10.50
CA ALA A 281 6.52 4.80 -10.09
C ALA A 281 5.87 4.06 -8.91
N SER A 282 5.14 4.81 -8.09
CA SER A 282 4.22 4.24 -7.11
C SER A 282 2.95 5.06 -7.07
N LEU A 283 1.80 4.38 -6.96
CA LEU A 283 0.50 5.03 -6.84
C LEU A 283 -0.36 4.38 -5.76
N ALA A 284 -1.27 5.16 -5.20
CA ALA A 284 -2.29 4.70 -4.27
C ALA A 284 -3.62 5.42 -4.53
N LEU A 285 -4.73 4.77 -4.16
CA LEU A 285 -6.07 5.29 -4.30
C LEU A 285 -6.88 5.03 -3.03
N THR A 286 -7.61 6.07 -2.62
CA THR A 286 -8.68 6.01 -1.64
C THR A 286 -10.03 6.15 -2.32
N ASN A 287 -11.02 5.43 -1.79
CA ASN A 287 -12.43 5.57 -2.18
C ASN A 287 -13.27 5.69 -0.91
N GLN A 288 -13.93 6.84 -0.74
CA GLN A 288 -14.68 7.20 0.46
C GLN A 288 -13.81 7.11 1.73
N GLY A 289 -12.59 7.63 1.65
CA GLY A 289 -11.62 7.69 2.77
C GLY A 289 -10.97 6.36 3.17
N ARG A 290 -11.29 5.25 2.49
CA ARG A 290 -10.62 3.95 2.67
C ARG A 290 -9.49 3.80 1.66
N LEU A 291 -8.31 3.33 2.06
CA LEU A 291 -7.27 2.94 1.11
C LEU A 291 -7.68 1.62 0.45
N VAL A 292 -7.95 1.65 -0.86
CA VAL A 292 -8.53 0.52 -1.61
C VAL A 292 -7.58 -0.08 -2.63
N PHE A 293 -6.51 0.63 -3.00
CA PHE A 293 -5.53 0.15 -3.96
C PHE A 293 -4.18 0.83 -3.76
N ALA A 294 -3.09 0.08 -3.91
CA ALA A 294 -1.75 0.61 -4.09
C ALA A 294 -0.89 -0.34 -4.92
N GLN A 295 -0.09 0.22 -5.83
CA GLN A 295 0.81 -0.57 -6.67
C GLN A 295 2.05 0.24 -7.05
N SER A 296 3.15 -0.46 -7.24
CA SER A 296 4.43 0.10 -7.67
C SER A 296 4.92 -0.55 -8.96
N PHE A 297 5.74 0.18 -9.70
CA PHE A 297 6.17 -0.16 -11.06
C PHE A 297 7.63 0.23 -11.26
N GLY A 298 8.35 -0.54 -12.07
CA GLY A 298 9.73 -0.25 -12.46
C GLY A 298 10.74 -0.34 -11.32
N LEU A 299 11.80 0.48 -11.39
CA LEU A 299 12.99 0.37 -10.55
C LEU A 299 13.15 1.57 -9.62
N ALA A 300 13.36 1.28 -8.34
CA ALA A 300 13.81 2.25 -7.34
C ALA A 300 15.28 2.61 -7.55
N ASP A 301 16.09 1.63 -7.95
CA ASP A 301 17.51 1.80 -8.27
C ASP A 301 17.89 0.92 -9.49
N ARG A 302 18.32 1.55 -10.58
CA ARG A 302 18.75 0.91 -11.83
C ARG A 302 20.10 0.22 -11.68
N SER A 303 20.95 0.67 -10.76
CA SER A 303 22.30 0.12 -10.57
C SER A 303 22.27 -1.24 -9.88
N THR A 304 21.30 -1.44 -8.99
CA THR A 304 21.09 -2.69 -8.24
C THR A 304 19.93 -3.52 -8.79
N ASN A 305 19.20 -3.00 -9.78
CA ASN A 305 17.96 -3.58 -10.30
C ASN A 305 16.90 -3.77 -9.19
N GLU A 306 16.90 -2.88 -8.20
CA GLU A 306 15.94 -2.87 -7.10
C GLU A 306 14.57 -2.40 -7.62
N ALA A 307 13.56 -3.26 -7.52
CA ALA A 307 12.19 -2.93 -7.89
C ALA A 307 11.57 -1.92 -6.90
N VAL A 308 10.75 -1.01 -7.42
CA VAL A 308 9.95 -0.15 -6.54
C VAL A 308 8.95 -1.01 -5.77
N THR A 309 8.81 -0.75 -4.48
CA THR A 309 7.78 -1.34 -3.61
C THR A 309 6.86 -0.26 -3.07
N ILE A 310 5.68 -0.61 -2.57
CA ILE A 310 4.74 0.35 -1.95
C ILE A 310 5.30 1.06 -0.69
N ASN A 311 6.43 0.58 -0.15
CA ASN A 311 7.13 1.17 0.99
C ASN A 311 8.28 2.11 0.59
N HIS A 312 8.58 2.23 -0.71
CA HIS A 312 9.59 3.15 -1.20
C HIS A 312 9.08 4.60 -1.12
N ARG A 313 9.96 5.50 -0.68
CA ARG A 313 9.70 6.91 -0.46
C ARG A 313 10.27 7.75 -1.60
N PHE A 314 9.55 8.78 -1.98
CA PHE A 314 9.92 9.71 -3.05
C PHE A 314 9.89 11.13 -2.51
N ARG A 315 10.80 12.00 -2.99
CA ARG A 315 10.71 13.45 -2.83
C ARG A 315 9.39 13.94 -3.42
N ILE A 316 8.54 14.50 -2.58
CA ILE A 316 7.17 14.90 -2.94
C ILE A 316 7.08 16.32 -3.47
N ALA A 317 8.19 17.07 -3.42
CA ALA A 317 8.26 18.43 -3.96
C ALA A 317 7.11 19.29 -3.41
N SER A 318 6.43 20.05 -4.29
CA SER A 318 5.40 21.02 -3.90
C SER A 318 4.15 20.43 -3.23
N ILE A 319 3.97 19.11 -3.24
CA ILE A 319 2.95 18.43 -2.40
C ILE A 319 3.22 18.68 -0.90
N SER A 320 4.42 19.14 -0.53
CA SER A 320 4.74 19.61 0.82
C SER A 320 3.91 20.84 1.25
N LYS A 321 3.47 21.68 0.31
CA LYS A 321 2.74 22.93 0.62
C LYS A 321 1.39 22.71 1.30
N PRO A 322 0.55 21.77 0.84
CA PRO A 322 -0.60 21.30 1.60
C PRO A 322 -0.32 21.00 3.08
N ILE A 323 0.80 20.35 3.38
CA ILE A 323 1.19 19.96 4.74
C ILE A 323 1.56 21.21 5.56
N THR A 324 2.34 22.13 4.98
CA THR A 324 2.68 23.42 5.58
C THR A 324 1.44 24.27 5.84
N ALA A 325 0.49 24.30 4.90
CA ALA A 325 -0.77 25.01 5.08
C ALA A 325 -1.57 24.44 6.27
N ALA A 326 -1.69 23.12 6.36
CA ALA A 326 -2.33 22.48 7.52
C ALA A 326 -1.62 22.84 8.84
N ALA A 327 -0.28 22.87 8.85
CA ALA A 327 0.51 23.29 10.01
C ALA A 327 0.20 24.74 10.45
N VAL A 328 0.07 25.67 9.51
CA VAL A 328 -0.36 27.05 9.77
C VAL A 328 -1.77 27.08 10.35
N PHE A 329 -2.72 26.33 9.77
CA PHE A 329 -4.09 26.27 10.28
C PHE A 329 -4.17 25.64 11.68
N ARG A 330 -3.30 24.70 12.05
CA ARG A 330 -3.22 24.21 13.45
C ARG A 330 -2.77 25.29 14.43
N LEU A 331 -1.85 26.17 14.03
CA LEU A 331 -1.46 27.32 14.85
C LEU A 331 -2.62 28.33 14.99
N ILE A 332 -3.39 28.53 13.91
CA ILE A 332 -4.58 29.38 13.92
C ILE A 332 -5.63 28.84 14.90
N GLU A 333 -5.91 27.53 14.86
CA GLU A 333 -6.86 26.90 15.79
C GLU A 333 -6.39 26.94 17.25
N SER A 334 -5.07 26.99 17.46
CA SER A 334 -4.46 27.15 18.79
C SER A 334 -4.46 28.60 19.27
N GLY A 335 -4.96 29.55 18.47
CA GLY A 335 -4.99 30.98 18.79
C GLY A 335 -3.62 31.66 18.76
N LEU A 336 -2.60 31.00 18.19
CA LEU A 336 -1.22 31.48 18.16
C LEU A 336 -0.89 32.31 16.91
N LEU A 337 -1.75 32.21 15.88
CA LEU A 337 -1.52 32.82 14.58
C LEU A 337 -2.86 33.22 13.95
N ASN A 338 -2.86 34.25 13.11
CA ASN A 338 -3.99 34.60 12.26
C ASN A 338 -3.52 34.81 10.82
N LEU A 339 -4.44 34.59 9.87
CA LEU A 339 -4.18 34.82 8.44
C LEU A 339 -3.72 36.25 8.12
N GLY A 340 -4.27 37.24 8.84
CA GLY A 340 -3.94 38.66 8.65
C GLY A 340 -2.68 39.14 9.37
N ASP A 341 -2.01 38.28 10.15
CA ASP A 341 -0.82 38.68 10.88
C ASP A 341 0.31 39.05 9.92
N ARG A 342 0.98 40.17 10.23
CA ARG A 342 2.10 40.67 9.43
C ARG A 342 3.36 39.86 9.74
N VAL A 343 4.15 39.60 8.71
CA VAL A 343 5.32 38.72 8.81
C VAL A 343 6.58 39.49 9.21
N PHE A 344 6.87 40.59 8.52
CA PHE A 344 8.10 41.36 8.68
C PHE A 344 7.85 42.76 9.27
N GLY A 345 8.79 43.28 10.05
CA GLY A 345 8.78 44.62 10.64
C GLY A 345 8.71 44.61 12.17
N THR A 346 9.01 45.74 12.81
CA THR A 346 9.02 45.87 14.26
C THR A 346 7.67 45.48 14.86
N GLY A 347 7.67 44.49 15.77
CA GLY A 347 6.47 43.98 16.43
C GLY A 347 5.68 42.92 15.66
N ASN A 348 6.14 42.54 14.46
CA ASN A 348 5.55 41.47 13.63
C ASN A 348 6.27 40.13 13.85
N ILE A 349 5.75 39.03 13.28
CA ILE A 349 6.13 37.65 13.65
C ILE A 349 7.65 37.40 13.57
N LEU A 350 8.28 37.74 12.45
CA LEU A 350 9.73 37.57 12.24
C LEU A 350 10.53 38.84 12.59
N GLY A 351 9.85 39.90 13.04
CA GLY A 351 10.47 41.15 13.43
C GLY A 351 11.31 41.76 12.30
N THR A 352 12.47 42.29 12.68
CA THR A 352 13.54 42.75 11.78
C THR A 352 14.73 41.79 11.80
N ARG A 353 14.49 40.49 12.00
CA ARG A 353 15.55 39.47 12.12
C ARG A 353 16.35 39.32 10.83
N TYR A 354 15.68 39.47 9.69
CA TYR A 354 16.23 39.16 8.38
C TYR A 354 16.48 40.42 7.54
N GLY A 355 17.43 40.36 6.63
CA GLY A 355 17.89 41.49 5.82
C GLY A 355 18.73 42.47 6.61
N THR A 356 19.51 43.27 5.89
CA THR A 356 20.44 44.25 6.44
C THR A 356 19.98 45.70 6.24
N THR A 357 18.91 45.91 5.45
CA THR A 357 18.38 47.23 5.11
C THR A 357 16.97 47.48 5.70
N PRO A 358 16.56 48.74 5.92
CA PRO A 358 15.19 49.05 6.36
C PRO A 358 14.14 48.56 5.35
N TYR A 359 13.13 47.84 5.84
CA TYR A 359 12.09 47.31 4.97
C TYR A 359 11.29 48.40 4.26
N GLY A 360 11.09 48.21 2.96
CA GLY A 360 10.13 49.02 2.19
C GLY A 360 8.71 48.88 2.73
N ALA A 361 7.89 49.92 2.53
CA ALA A 361 6.53 49.98 3.08
C ALA A 361 5.68 48.73 2.74
N GLY A 362 5.80 48.20 1.51
CA GLY A 362 5.08 47.00 1.09
C GLY A 362 5.50 45.72 1.81
N ILE A 363 6.79 45.54 2.13
CA ILE A 363 7.29 44.33 2.81
C ILE A 363 6.63 44.17 4.19
N THR A 364 6.47 45.28 4.91
CA THR A 364 5.78 45.28 6.22
C THR A 364 4.27 45.01 6.13
N GLN A 365 3.70 45.02 4.92
CA GLN A 365 2.30 44.67 4.67
C GLN A 365 2.12 43.21 4.23
N ILE A 366 3.17 42.40 4.14
CA ILE A 366 3.02 40.98 3.80
C ILE A 366 2.40 40.23 4.98
N THR A 367 1.30 39.53 4.72
CA THR A 367 0.58 38.70 5.71
C THR A 367 0.88 37.21 5.55
N VAL A 368 0.56 36.42 6.57
CA VAL A 368 0.53 34.94 6.49
C VAL A 368 -0.35 34.47 5.34
N GLN A 369 -1.51 35.08 5.13
CA GLN A 369 -2.40 34.76 4.01
C GLN A 369 -1.73 35.00 2.66
N ASN A 370 -0.99 36.11 2.51
CA ASN A 370 -0.31 36.40 1.25
C ASN A 370 0.73 35.33 0.90
N LEU A 371 1.44 34.80 1.90
CA LEU A 371 2.40 33.73 1.68
C LEU A 371 1.71 32.39 1.31
N LEU A 372 0.60 32.05 1.97
CA LEU A 372 -0.16 30.83 1.68
C LEU A 372 -0.77 30.82 0.28
N GLU A 373 -1.19 31.99 -0.21
CA GLU A 373 -1.89 32.18 -1.48
C GLU A 373 -0.98 32.54 -2.65
N HIS A 374 0.34 32.66 -2.44
CA HIS A 374 1.28 33.19 -3.45
C HIS A 374 0.93 34.60 -3.93
N THR A 375 0.51 35.47 -3.02
CA THR A 375 0.17 36.87 -3.29
C THR A 375 1.06 37.85 -2.54
N SER A 376 2.31 37.45 -2.29
CA SER A 376 3.28 38.23 -1.50
C SER A 376 3.64 39.60 -2.09
N GLY A 377 3.48 39.76 -3.40
CA GLY A 377 3.85 40.98 -4.13
C GLY A 377 5.23 40.91 -4.79
N TRP A 378 6.01 39.86 -4.53
CA TRP A 378 7.23 39.56 -5.27
C TRP A 378 6.92 38.82 -6.57
N ALA A 379 7.50 39.31 -7.68
CA ALA A 379 7.57 38.58 -8.94
C ALA A 379 9.04 38.54 -9.39
N THR A 380 9.65 37.37 -9.39
CA THR A 380 11.06 37.17 -9.73
C THR A 380 11.18 36.42 -11.05
N ALA A 381 12.12 36.81 -11.91
CA ALA A 381 12.34 36.12 -13.18
C ALA A 381 12.73 34.65 -13.02
N GLN A 382 13.42 34.32 -11.92
CA GLN A 382 13.71 32.96 -11.48
C GLN A 382 13.38 32.84 -10.00
N ASP A 383 12.70 31.76 -9.60
CA ASP A 383 12.44 31.49 -8.19
C ASP A 383 13.78 31.37 -7.43
N PRO A 384 14.02 32.19 -6.39
CA PRO A 384 15.32 32.27 -5.72
C PRO A 384 15.73 30.95 -5.05
N MET A 385 14.76 30.08 -4.75
CA MET A 385 15.03 28.74 -4.23
C MET A 385 15.81 27.86 -5.22
N PHE A 386 15.73 28.16 -6.52
CA PHE A 386 16.47 27.48 -7.59
C PHE A 386 17.61 28.32 -8.19
N GLY A 387 17.84 29.53 -7.68
CA GLY A 387 18.95 30.41 -8.08
C GLY A 387 20.15 30.37 -7.14
N HIS A 388 19.94 30.02 -5.86
CA HIS A 388 20.95 30.16 -4.80
C HIS A 388 21.10 28.88 -3.97
N PHE A 389 21.59 27.77 -4.52
CA PHE A 389 21.66 26.50 -3.76
C PHE A 389 22.68 26.50 -2.61
N ASP A 390 23.57 27.47 -2.58
CA ASP A 390 24.62 27.68 -1.57
C ASP A 390 24.09 28.25 -0.25
N LEU A 391 23.04 29.07 -0.28
CA LEU A 391 22.43 29.65 0.92
C LEU A 391 21.63 28.59 1.70
N ASP A 392 21.44 28.77 3.00
CA ASP A 392 20.40 28.07 3.77
C ASP A 392 19.08 28.89 3.76
N GLN A 393 18.08 28.50 4.55
CA GLN A 393 16.79 29.18 4.56
C GLN A 393 16.93 30.63 5.04
N ASP A 394 17.67 30.86 6.11
CA ASP A 394 17.87 32.19 6.70
C ASP A 394 18.65 33.10 5.76
N GLY A 395 19.77 32.63 5.22
CA GLY A 395 20.58 33.38 4.26
C GLY A 395 19.83 33.71 2.96
N LEU A 396 18.92 32.83 2.52
CA LEU A 396 18.07 33.12 1.36
C LEU A 396 17.04 34.22 1.67
N ILE A 397 16.48 34.24 2.88
CA ILE A 397 15.54 35.29 3.31
C ILE A 397 16.26 36.63 3.42
N ASP A 398 17.47 36.64 3.99
CA ASP A 398 18.33 37.84 4.04
C ASP A 398 18.59 38.38 2.63
N TRP A 399 19.09 37.52 1.75
CA TRP A 399 19.40 37.89 0.37
C TRP A 399 18.17 38.47 -0.33
N MET A 400 17.02 37.82 -0.19
CA MET A 400 15.82 38.24 -0.88
C MET A 400 15.30 39.59 -0.38
N LEU A 401 15.29 39.82 0.93
CA LEU A 401 14.86 41.11 1.50
C LEU A 401 15.80 42.26 1.14
N ASP A 402 17.09 42.00 0.93
CA ASP A 402 18.07 43.02 0.57
C ASP A 402 18.18 43.28 -0.94
N ASN A 403 17.81 42.31 -1.79
CA ASN A 403 18.07 42.37 -3.23
C ASN A 403 16.80 42.40 -4.10
N GLU A 404 15.64 41.97 -3.60
CA GLU A 404 14.41 41.87 -4.39
C GLU A 404 13.31 42.84 -3.91
N ALA A 405 12.94 43.77 -4.77
CA ALA A 405 11.84 44.69 -4.52
C ALA A 405 10.47 44.05 -4.84
N LEU A 406 9.43 44.49 -4.15
CA LEU A 406 8.06 44.14 -4.51
C LEU A 406 7.68 44.81 -5.84
N THR A 407 7.15 44.02 -6.76
CA THR A 407 6.65 44.49 -8.06
C THR A 407 5.14 44.71 -8.04
N HIS A 408 4.44 44.12 -7.07
CA HIS A 408 3.00 44.24 -6.87
C HIS A 408 2.65 44.57 -5.41
N VAL A 409 1.45 45.11 -5.21
CA VAL A 409 0.89 45.30 -3.86
C VAL A 409 0.57 43.91 -3.28
N PRO A 410 0.99 43.59 -2.04
CA PRO A 410 0.63 42.31 -1.40
C PRO A 410 -0.88 42.06 -1.43
N GLY A 411 -1.29 40.89 -1.88
CA GLY A 411 -2.68 40.47 -2.06
C GLY A 411 -3.28 40.76 -3.44
N ALA A 412 -2.63 41.58 -4.27
CA ALA A 412 -3.22 42.00 -5.55
C ALA A 412 -3.01 41.00 -6.69
N THR A 413 -1.84 40.37 -6.76
CA THR A 413 -1.42 39.53 -7.89
C THR A 413 -0.95 38.17 -7.39
N PHE A 414 -1.40 37.10 -8.05
CA PHE A 414 -0.94 35.74 -7.84
C PHE A 414 0.34 35.49 -8.64
N GLU A 415 1.41 35.13 -7.95
CA GLU A 415 2.70 34.74 -8.51
C GLU A 415 3.26 33.58 -7.71
N TYR A 416 3.19 32.36 -8.26
CA TYR A 416 3.63 31.15 -7.57
C TYR A 416 5.12 31.25 -7.19
N LEU A 417 5.41 31.22 -5.89
CA LEU A 417 6.77 31.46 -5.39
C LEU A 417 7.09 30.54 -4.19
N ASN A 418 8.05 29.64 -4.36
CA ASN A 418 8.45 28.71 -3.29
C ASN A 418 9.01 29.45 -2.07
N PHE A 419 9.65 30.59 -2.28
CA PHE A 419 10.15 31.45 -1.22
C PHE A 419 9.09 31.81 -0.18
N GLY A 420 7.85 32.09 -0.59
CA GLY A 420 6.79 32.44 0.36
C GLY A 420 6.53 31.32 1.38
N TYR A 421 6.60 30.07 0.94
CA TYR A 421 6.48 28.91 1.83
C TYR A 421 7.75 28.66 2.65
N CYS A 422 8.94 28.98 2.14
CA CYS A 422 10.17 28.99 2.95
C CYS A 422 10.01 29.92 4.16
N VAL A 423 9.46 31.12 3.95
CA VAL A 423 9.14 32.08 5.02
C VAL A 423 8.07 31.53 5.96
N LEU A 424 7.02 30.85 5.46
CA LEU A 424 6.03 30.18 6.32
C LEU A 424 6.65 29.13 7.25
N GLY A 425 7.68 28.41 6.79
CA GLY A 425 8.45 27.50 7.65
C GLY A 425 9.04 28.22 8.86
N ARG A 426 9.66 29.39 8.65
CA ARG A 426 10.23 30.22 9.72
C ARG A 426 9.16 30.88 10.60
N VAL A 427 8.01 31.24 10.03
CA VAL A 427 6.82 31.71 10.80
C VAL A 427 6.36 30.62 11.77
N ILE A 428 6.23 29.38 11.30
CA ILE A 428 5.86 28.24 12.15
C ILE A 428 6.87 28.07 13.28
N GLU A 429 8.17 28.16 13.01
CA GLU A 429 9.21 28.04 14.03
C GLU A 429 9.13 29.16 15.07
N ALA A 430 8.97 30.41 14.62
CA ALA A 430 8.89 31.56 15.50
C ALA A 430 7.67 31.50 16.43
N VAL A 431 6.53 31.05 15.92
CA VAL A 431 5.26 31.01 16.67
C VAL A 431 5.17 29.77 17.57
N SER A 432 5.63 28.61 17.09
CA SER A 432 5.54 27.35 17.84
C SER A 432 6.69 27.12 18.83
N GLY A 433 7.84 27.75 18.60
CA GLY A 433 9.08 27.48 19.34
C GLY A 433 9.74 26.14 19.01
N LEU A 434 9.27 25.41 17.99
CA LEU A 434 9.81 24.12 17.54
C LEU A 434 10.41 24.25 16.14
N PRO A 435 11.46 23.47 15.80
CA PRO A 435 11.92 23.34 14.41
C PRO A 435 10.77 22.93 13.49
N TYR A 436 10.73 23.46 12.27
CA TYR A 436 9.59 23.26 11.36
C TYR A 436 9.24 21.77 11.16
N ALA A 437 10.25 20.94 10.85
CA ALA A 437 10.03 19.52 10.62
C ALA A 437 9.50 18.80 11.88
N THR A 438 9.95 19.20 13.06
CA THR A 438 9.47 18.67 14.34
C THR A 438 8.03 19.06 14.59
N TYR A 439 7.66 20.32 14.35
CA TYR A 439 6.27 20.78 14.49
C TYR A 439 5.33 20.02 13.55
N VAL A 440 5.68 19.89 12.27
CA VAL A 440 4.90 19.15 11.27
C VAL A 440 4.75 17.68 11.65
N GLN A 441 5.82 17.04 12.09
CA GLN A 441 5.76 15.64 12.55
C GLN A 441 4.79 15.48 13.71
N GLN A 442 4.85 16.35 14.72
CA GLN A 442 4.06 16.22 15.94
C GLN A 442 2.60 16.63 15.75
N GLN A 443 2.35 17.73 15.03
CA GLN A 443 1.02 18.35 14.98
C GLN A 443 0.20 17.95 13.74
N ILE A 444 0.85 17.42 12.72
CA ILE A 444 0.21 17.04 11.44
C ILE A 444 0.37 15.57 11.14
N LEU A 445 1.60 15.09 10.98
CA LEU A 445 1.86 13.74 10.45
C LEU A 445 1.48 12.64 11.46
N THR A 446 1.91 12.76 12.71
CA THR A 446 1.61 11.77 13.77
C THR A 446 0.10 11.62 14.01
N PRO A 447 -0.70 12.72 14.12
CA PRO A 447 -2.16 12.63 14.20
C PRO A 447 -2.85 11.98 12.98
N CYS A 448 -2.18 11.94 11.82
CA CYS A 448 -2.64 11.22 10.63
C CYS A 448 -2.14 9.76 10.57
N GLY A 449 -1.40 9.29 11.58
CA GLY A 449 -0.80 7.95 11.60
C GLY A 449 0.43 7.80 10.71
N ILE A 450 1.12 8.90 10.41
CA ILE A 450 2.33 8.95 9.57
C ILE A 450 3.54 9.17 10.48
N ASN A 451 4.47 8.22 10.54
CA ASN A 451 5.59 8.23 11.50
C ASN A 451 6.98 8.29 10.85
N ASN A 452 7.02 8.26 9.52
CA ASN A 452 8.19 7.89 8.74
C ASN A 452 8.42 8.83 7.54
N MET A 453 7.69 9.95 7.47
CA MET A 453 8.05 11.07 6.60
C MET A 453 9.15 11.91 7.27
N GLU A 454 10.13 12.33 6.47
CA GLU A 454 11.26 13.15 6.87
C GLU A 454 11.74 14.02 5.70
N ILE A 455 12.66 14.95 5.98
CA ILE A 455 13.30 15.76 4.94
C ILE A 455 14.39 14.94 4.23
N ALA A 456 14.38 14.99 2.89
CA ALA A 456 15.31 14.29 2.02
C ALA A 456 16.77 14.71 2.25
N GLY A 457 17.71 13.82 1.94
CA GLY A 457 19.13 14.17 1.82
C GLY A 457 19.46 14.84 0.49
N ASP A 458 20.47 15.72 0.49
CA ASP A 458 20.88 16.49 -0.70
C ASP A 458 21.58 15.64 -1.77
N THR A 459 22.42 14.69 -1.34
CA THR A 459 23.25 13.88 -2.24
C THR A 459 22.75 12.43 -2.34
N LEU A 460 23.21 11.72 -3.38
CA LEU A 460 22.89 10.29 -3.57
C LEU A 460 23.30 9.44 -2.35
N ALA A 461 24.42 9.78 -1.71
CA ALA A 461 24.93 9.11 -0.52
C ALA A 461 24.17 9.48 0.76
N ALA A 462 23.49 10.63 0.78
CA ALA A 462 22.72 11.12 1.92
C ALA A 462 21.24 10.68 1.90
N ARG A 463 20.83 9.90 0.88
CA ARG A 463 19.47 9.33 0.79
C ARG A 463 19.06 8.65 2.09
N ARG A 464 17.78 8.76 2.42
CA ARG A 464 17.20 8.12 3.60
C ARG A 464 16.82 6.67 3.30
N PRO A 465 16.58 5.83 4.33
CA PRO A 465 16.16 4.43 4.13
C PRO A 465 14.94 4.31 3.21
N ASN A 466 14.91 3.35 2.30
CA ASN A 466 13.82 3.18 1.32
C ASN A 466 13.55 4.40 0.43
N GLU A 467 14.43 5.40 0.37
CA GLU A 467 14.31 6.50 -0.60
C GLU A 467 14.80 6.03 -1.97
N VAL A 468 14.01 6.23 -3.02
CA VAL A 468 14.39 5.85 -4.40
C VAL A 468 15.61 6.65 -4.91
N VAL A 469 16.27 6.14 -5.96
CA VAL A 469 17.21 6.94 -6.75
C VAL A 469 16.43 7.81 -7.72
N TYR A 470 16.76 9.10 -7.78
CA TYR A 470 16.22 10.06 -8.75
C TYR A 470 17.11 10.18 -9.99
N TYR A 471 16.48 10.31 -11.16
CA TYR A 471 17.17 10.36 -12.45
C TYR A 471 16.88 11.66 -13.19
N ALA A 472 17.94 12.36 -13.60
CA ALA A 472 17.80 13.59 -14.39
C ALA A 472 17.39 13.27 -15.84
N GLN A 473 16.55 14.11 -16.44
CA GLN A 473 16.37 14.20 -17.89
C GLN A 473 16.83 15.55 -18.46
N GLY A 474 17.40 16.40 -17.61
CA GLY A 474 17.83 17.76 -17.91
C GLY A 474 18.69 18.33 -16.78
N THR A 475 18.79 19.66 -16.73
CA THR A 475 19.55 20.39 -15.69
C THR A 475 18.64 21.38 -14.96
N PRO A 476 18.85 21.64 -13.65
CA PRO A 476 19.86 21.03 -12.77
C PRO A 476 19.56 19.54 -12.47
N GLY A 477 20.52 18.82 -11.91
CA GLY A 477 20.36 17.42 -11.55
C GLY A 477 19.71 17.22 -10.17
N PRO A 478 19.13 16.03 -9.89
CA PRO A 478 18.48 15.73 -8.61
C PRO A 478 19.38 15.89 -7.39
N TYR A 479 20.69 15.67 -7.55
CA TYR A 479 21.66 15.71 -6.45
C TYR A 479 22.57 16.94 -6.50
N THR A 480 22.20 17.95 -7.30
CA THR A 480 22.89 19.25 -7.34
C THR A 480 22.05 20.35 -6.70
N ILE A 481 20.85 20.03 -6.20
CA ILE A 481 19.98 20.94 -5.46
C ILE A 481 20.11 20.67 -3.96
N ARG A 482 19.95 21.72 -3.15
CA ARG A 482 19.89 21.63 -1.69
C ARG A 482 18.45 21.39 -1.22
N VAL A 483 17.94 20.17 -1.43
CA VAL A 483 16.57 19.78 -1.08
C VAL A 483 16.30 19.84 0.43
N SER A 484 17.32 19.70 1.26
CA SER A 484 17.24 19.81 2.73
C SER A 484 16.78 21.19 3.18
N ARG A 485 17.08 22.23 2.39
CA ARG A 485 16.61 23.59 2.60
C ARG A 485 15.12 23.78 2.23
N MET A 486 14.57 22.88 1.43
CA MET A 486 13.23 23.03 0.85
C MET A 486 12.12 22.54 1.80
N ASP A 487 12.36 22.48 3.10
CA ASP A 487 11.53 21.86 4.12
C ASP A 487 10.03 22.21 4.02
N ALA A 488 9.70 23.51 4.00
CA ALA A 488 8.34 24.01 4.05
C ALA A 488 7.61 24.03 2.70
N HIS A 489 8.25 23.60 1.61
CA HIS A 489 7.68 23.76 0.27
C HIS A 489 8.04 22.67 -0.74
N GLY A 490 8.95 21.74 -0.42
CA GLY A 490 9.55 20.84 -1.40
C GLY A 490 10.27 19.59 -0.86
N GLY A 491 10.78 19.61 0.37
CA GLY A 491 11.88 18.74 0.79
C GLY A 491 11.48 17.40 1.40
N TRP A 492 10.20 17.17 1.65
CA TRP A 492 9.74 15.93 2.27
C TRP A 492 9.86 14.72 1.34
N ILE A 493 10.13 13.55 1.92
CA ILE A 493 9.94 12.25 1.27
C ILE A 493 8.74 11.52 1.87
N ALA A 494 7.95 10.87 1.02
CA ALA A 494 6.77 10.11 1.44
C ALA A 494 6.50 8.92 0.51
N THR A 495 5.69 7.96 0.99
CA THR A 495 4.99 7.02 0.11
C THR A 495 3.66 7.64 -0.36
N PRO A 496 3.07 7.18 -1.48
CA PRO A 496 1.70 7.58 -1.85
C PRO A 496 0.68 7.29 -0.76
N LYS A 497 0.87 6.22 0.02
CA LYS A 497 0.02 5.85 1.15
C LYS A 497 0.06 6.90 2.27
N ASP A 498 1.24 7.43 2.59
CA ASP A 498 1.39 8.48 3.61
C ASP A 498 0.70 9.77 3.17
N LEU A 499 0.81 10.15 1.90
CA LEU A 499 0.10 11.31 1.36
C LEU A 499 -1.42 11.15 1.44
N LEU A 500 -1.94 9.95 1.18
CA LEU A 500 -3.37 9.68 1.33
C LEU A 500 -3.82 9.61 2.79
N ARG A 501 -2.97 9.15 3.72
CA ARG A 501 -3.25 9.29 5.16
C ARG A 501 -3.39 10.75 5.58
N PHE A 502 -2.55 11.63 5.05
CA PHE A 502 -2.69 13.06 5.28
C PHE A 502 -3.98 13.59 4.65
N LEU A 503 -4.22 13.26 3.38
CA LEU A 503 -5.36 13.77 2.61
C LEU A 503 -6.70 13.48 3.29
N VAL A 504 -6.95 12.23 3.69
CA VAL A 504 -8.22 11.82 4.32
C VAL A 504 -8.43 12.41 5.71
N ARG A 505 -7.49 13.22 6.20
CA ARG A 505 -7.55 13.90 7.51
C ARG A 505 -7.64 15.42 7.36
N VAL A 506 -7.68 15.91 6.11
CA VAL A 506 -7.81 17.34 5.78
C VAL A 506 -8.79 17.57 4.62
N ASP A 507 -9.55 16.56 4.20
CA ASP A 507 -10.42 16.63 3.03
C ASP A 507 -11.84 17.14 3.36
N GLY A 508 -12.19 17.24 4.64
CA GLY A 508 -13.49 17.74 5.10
C GLY A 508 -14.60 16.68 5.01
N PHE A 509 -14.29 15.44 4.64
CA PHE A 509 -15.28 14.38 4.55
C PHE A 509 -15.43 13.61 5.88
N PRO A 510 -16.65 13.15 6.21
CA PRO A 510 -16.88 12.44 7.47
C PRO A 510 -16.33 11.00 7.49
N SER A 511 -15.68 10.54 6.41
CA SER A 511 -15.13 9.18 6.30
C SER A 511 -14.02 8.90 7.31
N LYS A 512 -13.28 9.94 7.71
CA LYS A 512 -12.27 9.92 8.76
C LYS A 512 -12.39 11.24 9.51
N VAL A 513 -12.09 11.25 10.80
CA VAL A 513 -12.10 12.49 11.58
C VAL A 513 -11.00 13.41 11.05
N ASP A 514 -11.26 14.67 10.73
CA ASP A 514 -10.19 15.56 10.30
C ASP A 514 -9.29 16.01 11.46
N ILE A 515 -8.05 16.40 11.15
CA ILE A 515 -7.14 17.03 12.11
C ILE A 515 -7.38 18.54 12.23
N LEU A 516 -8.21 19.13 11.38
CA LEU A 516 -8.63 20.52 11.42
C LEU A 516 -10.15 20.60 11.59
N SER A 517 -10.63 21.70 12.13
CA SER A 517 -12.07 21.98 12.19
C SER A 517 -12.65 22.19 10.79
N PRO A 518 -13.96 21.93 10.59
CA PRO A 518 -14.62 22.18 9.31
C PRO A 518 -14.48 23.62 8.81
N ALA A 519 -14.47 24.61 9.72
CA ALA A 519 -14.30 26.02 9.37
C ALA A 519 -12.88 26.31 8.85
N SER A 520 -11.85 25.74 9.49
CA SER A 520 -10.46 25.84 9.02
C SER A 520 -10.28 25.19 7.65
N ILE A 521 -10.85 24.00 7.43
CA ILE A 521 -10.77 23.31 6.12
C ILE A 521 -11.47 24.13 5.03
N THR A 522 -12.68 24.65 5.31
CA THR A 522 -13.41 25.52 4.38
C THR A 522 -12.56 26.74 4.00
N THR A 523 -11.92 27.37 4.99
CA THR A 523 -11.05 28.53 4.76
C THR A 523 -9.80 28.15 3.98
N MET A 524 -9.17 27.01 4.31
CA MET A 524 -7.97 26.50 3.63
C MET A 524 -8.22 26.23 2.15
N PHE A 525 -9.40 25.72 1.80
CA PHE A 525 -9.82 25.46 0.42
C PHE A 525 -10.48 26.66 -0.28
N THR A 526 -10.68 27.78 0.40
CA THR A 526 -11.22 28.99 -0.25
C THR A 526 -10.15 29.62 -1.15
N PRO A 527 -10.39 29.71 -2.48
CA PRO A 527 -9.42 30.25 -3.42
C PRO A 527 -9.17 31.73 -3.17
N THR A 528 -7.98 32.19 -3.54
CA THR A 528 -7.64 33.61 -3.53
C THR A 528 -8.49 34.38 -4.55
N THR A 529 -8.75 35.66 -4.27
CA THR A 529 -9.38 36.57 -5.22
C THR A 529 -8.36 37.29 -6.10
N ALA A 530 -7.06 37.08 -5.87
CA ALA A 530 -6.01 37.63 -6.70
C ALA A 530 -6.03 37.01 -8.11
N VAL A 531 -5.56 37.79 -9.07
CA VAL A 531 -5.47 37.39 -10.48
C VAL A 531 -4.01 37.20 -10.88
N THR A 532 -3.76 36.46 -11.95
CA THR A 532 -2.43 36.43 -12.59
C THR A 532 -2.00 37.83 -13.04
N PRO A 533 -0.72 38.04 -13.40
CA PRO A 533 -0.29 39.30 -14.03
C PRO A 533 -1.06 39.68 -15.30
N SER A 534 -1.63 38.69 -16.02
CA SER A 534 -2.48 38.90 -17.19
C SER A 534 -3.93 39.27 -16.83
N GLY A 535 -4.31 39.24 -15.56
CA GLY A 535 -5.67 39.54 -15.08
C GLY A 535 -6.61 38.34 -15.03
N ASP A 536 -6.11 37.12 -15.19
CA ASP A 536 -6.91 35.90 -15.20
C ASP A 536 -7.17 35.39 -13.77
N PRO A 537 -8.39 34.90 -13.46
CA PRO A 537 -8.67 34.24 -12.19
C PRO A 537 -7.81 33.00 -11.98
N VAL A 538 -7.41 32.73 -10.74
CA VAL A 538 -6.58 31.58 -10.38
C VAL A 538 -7.34 30.64 -9.44
N GLY A 539 -7.37 29.35 -9.79
CA GLY A 539 -7.89 28.30 -8.91
C GLY A 539 -6.89 27.89 -7.83
N TYR A 540 -6.33 28.82 -7.04
CA TYR A 540 -5.38 28.50 -5.97
C TYR A 540 -5.88 29.00 -4.61
N ALA A 541 -5.77 28.16 -3.59
CA ALA A 541 -6.16 28.43 -2.21
C ALA A 541 -4.93 28.41 -1.29
N LYS A 542 -5.07 28.04 -0.02
CA LYS A 542 -3.92 28.00 0.91
C LYS A 542 -3.21 26.66 0.80
N GLY A 543 -2.32 26.55 -0.18
CA GLY A 543 -1.52 25.34 -0.43
C GLY A 543 -2.21 24.30 -1.30
N TRP A 544 -3.31 24.65 -1.96
CA TRP A 544 -4.09 23.74 -2.81
C TRP A 544 -4.51 24.43 -4.10
N VAL A 545 -4.38 23.73 -5.22
CA VAL A 545 -5.12 24.05 -6.44
C VAL A 545 -6.56 23.55 -6.27
N THR A 546 -7.52 24.29 -6.78
CA THR A 546 -8.95 24.04 -6.64
C THR A 546 -9.68 24.30 -7.96
N ASN A 547 -10.84 23.67 -8.14
CA ASN A 547 -11.71 23.99 -9.27
C ASN A 547 -13.19 24.08 -8.84
N ALA A 548 -14.03 24.57 -9.76
CA ALA A 548 -15.46 24.72 -9.54
C ALA A 548 -16.23 23.40 -9.34
N LEU A 549 -15.60 22.25 -9.63
CA LEU A 549 -16.18 20.93 -9.40
C LEU A 549 -15.96 20.42 -7.97
N GLY A 550 -15.28 21.20 -7.12
CA GLY A 550 -14.96 20.81 -5.75
C GLY A 550 -13.83 19.80 -5.66
N ASN A 551 -12.93 19.76 -6.65
CA ASN A 551 -11.69 19.00 -6.57
C ASN A 551 -10.57 19.88 -6.01
N HIS A 552 -9.70 19.27 -5.23
CA HIS A 552 -8.52 19.91 -4.62
C HIS A 552 -7.29 19.07 -4.95
N TRP A 553 -6.20 19.69 -5.40
CA TRP A 553 -4.96 18.96 -5.69
C TRP A 553 -3.72 19.82 -5.51
N HIS A 554 -2.57 19.16 -5.48
CA HIS A 554 -1.29 19.84 -5.69
C HIS A 554 -0.37 18.88 -6.45
N ASP A 555 0.24 19.37 -7.53
CA ASP A 555 1.33 18.68 -8.20
C ASP A 555 2.67 18.98 -7.50
N GLY A 556 3.68 18.18 -7.78
CA GLY A 556 5.00 18.42 -7.22
C GLY A 556 6.05 17.89 -8.16
N ASP A 557 7.10 18.67 -8.38
CA ASP A 557 8.27 18.22 -9.09
C ASP A 557 9.52 18.95 -8.59
N LEU A 558 10.62 18.21 -8.64
CA LEU A 558 11.97 18.70 -8.49
C LEU A 558 12.79 18.00 -9.57
N PRO A 559 14.00 18.48 -9.91
CA PRO A 559 14.95 17.70 -10.68
C PRO A 559 14.94 16.21 -10.30
N GLY A 560 14.59 15.36 -11.26
CA GLY A 560 14.52 13.91 -11.09
C GLY A 560 13.34 13.33 -10.29
N THR A 561 12.28 14.08 -10.02
CA THR A 561 11.04 13.54 -9.42
C THR A 561 9.81 14.33 -9.86
N ALA A 562 8.66 13.67 -9.92
CA ALA A 562 7.37 14.31 -10.09
C ALA A 562 6.29 13.54 -9.32
N GLY A 563 5.17 14.21 -9.06
CA GLY A 563 4.06 13.63 -8.32
C GLY A 563 2.80 14.49 -8.34
N ILE A 564 1.72 13.90 -7.87
CA ILE A 564 0.44 14.58 -7.65
C ILE A 564 -0.28 14.00 -6.45
N LEU A 565 -0.99 14.85 -5.71
CA LEU A 565 -1.96 14.49 -4.67
C LEU A 565 -3.30 15.13 -5.02
N VAL A 566 -4.38 14.34 -5.08
CA VAL A 566 -5.71 14.80 -5.50
C VAL A 566 -6.78 14.30 -4.53
N SER A 567 -7.73 15.17 -4.20
CA SER A 567 -9.04 14.86 -3.63
C SER A 567 -10.14 15.33 -4.57
N THR A 568 -11.17 14.51 -4.76
CA THR A 568 -12.27 14.79 -5.68
C THR A 568 -13.59 14.94 -4.93
N SER A 569 -14.52 15.70 -5.51
CA SER A 569 -15.89 15.78 -5.01
C SER A 569 -16.64 14.44 -5.05
N GLY A 570 -16.19 13.51 -5.88
CA GLY A 570 -16.65 12.11 -5.91
C GLY A 570 -16.13 11.24 -4.76
N ARG A 571 -15.39 11.82 -3.80
CA ARG A 571 -14.76 11.12 -2.65
C ARG A 571 -13.71 10.07 -3.03
N PHE A 572 -13.14 10.19 -4.22
CA PHE A 572 -11.86 9.55 -4.53
C PHE A 572 -10.72 10.49 -4.13
N GLY A 573 -9.63 9.92 -3.65
CA GLY A 573 -8.37 10.63 -3.51
C GLY A 573 -7.20 9.75 -3.95
N TRP A 574 -6.23 10.29 -4.68
CA TRP A 574 -5.09 9.53 -5.16
C TRP A 574 -3.78 10.29 -5.00
N ALA A 575 -2.71 9.51 -4.93
CA ALA A 575 -1.35 10.01 -4.99
C ALA A 575 -0.55 9.18 -5.99
N VAL A 576 0.23 9.85 -6.83
CA VAL A 576 1.18 9.21 -7.77
C VAL A 576 2.52 9.88 -7.58
N LEU A 577 3.59 9.09 -7.43
CA LEU A 577 4.97 9.57 -7.26
C LEU A 577 5.89 8.82 -8.23
N VAL A 578 6.80 9.53 -8.87
CA VAL A 578 7.73 8.98 -9.87
C VAL A 578 9.16 9.49 -9.66
N ASN A 579 10.17 8.65 -9.91
CA ASN A 579 11.59 8.96 -9.64
C ASN A 579 12.34 9.58 -10.85
N SER A 580 11.61 10.29 -11.69
CA SER A 580 12.13 11.11 -12.78
C SER A 580 11.06 12.12 -13.21
N ARG A 581 11.44 13.17 -13.92
CA ARG A 581 10.51 14.03 -14.67
C ARG A 581 11.06 14.31 -16.07
N ASP A 582 10.18 14.54 -17.04
CA ASP A 582 10.58 14.92 -18.39
C ASP A 582 10.67 16.45 -18.50
N ASP A 583 11.87 17.01 -18.36
CA ASP A 583 12.10 18.46 -18.34
C ASP A 583 11.68 19.16 -19.65
N GLY A 584 11.69 18.46 -20.78
CA GLY A 584 11.30 19.01 -22.08
C GLY A 584 9.79 19.01 -22.32
N ARG A 585 9.03 18.22 -21.56
CA ARG A 585 7.57 18.06 -21.70
C ARG A 585 6.84 18.12 -20.35
N LEU A 586 7.38 18.86 -19.38
CA LEU A 586 6.91 18.84 -18.00
C LEU A 586 5.41 19.14 -17.85
N ASN A 587 4.90 20.16 -18.55
CA ASN A 587 3.48 20.52 -18.48
C ASN A 587 2.57 19.40 -19.03
N ALA A 588 2.97 18.76 -20.14
CA ALA A 588 2.25 17.62 -20.70
C ALA A 588 2.32 16.42 -19.75
N MET A 589 3.49 16.16 -19.16
CA MET A 589 3.68 15.09 -18.18
C MET A 589 2.80 15.29 -16.95
N ARG A 590 2.70 16.51 -16.40
CA ARG A 590 1.84 16.83 -15.26
C ARG A 590 0.36 16.58 -15.58
N ALA A 591 -0.10 17.00 -16.76
CA ALA A 591 -1.47 16.73 -17.21
C ALA A 591 -1.73 15.22 -17.36
N ASP A 592 -0.79 14.49 -17.96
CA ASP A 592 -0.89 13.04 -18.11
C ASP A 592 -0.82 12.30 -16.78
N LEU A 593 -0.09 12.84 -15.79
CA LEU A 593 0.01 12.30 -14.44
C LEU A 593 -1.36 12.29 -13.74
N ASP A 594 -2.16 13.34 -13.92
CA ASP A 594 -3.55 13.39 -13.42
C ASP A 594 -4.48 12.52 -14.27
N ASN A 595 -4.39 12.62 -15.59
CA ASN A 595 -5.26 11.91 -16.52
C ASN A 595 -5.17 10.38 -16.37
N LEU A 596 -4.01 9.83 -15.99
CA LEU A 596 -3.86 8.38 -15.79
C LEU A 596 -4.75 7.86 -14.65
N MET A 597 -4.90 8.62 -13.56
CA MET A 597 -5.74 8.21 -12.43
C MET A 597 -7.22 8.42 -12.76
N TRP A 598 -7.56 9.46 -13.50
CA TRP A 598 -8.92 9.61 -14.04
C TRP A 598 -9.30 8.46 -14.97
N ALA A 599 -8.39 8.00 -15.83
CA ALA A 599 -8.63 6.84 -16.69
C ALA A 599 -8.90 5.58 -15.84
N ILE A 600 -8.07 5.32 -14.83
CA ILE A 600 -8.26 4.18 -13.91
C ILE A 600 -9.61 4.27 -13.19
N VAL A 601 -9.89 5.38 -12.51
CA VAL A 601 -11.11 5.52 -11.69
C VAL A 601 -12.39 5.44 -12.52
N ARG A 602 -12.38 5.90 -13.78
CA ARG A 602 -13.55 5.84 -14.67
C ARG A 602 -13.78 4.47 -15.30
N THR A 603 -12.73 3.67 -15.46
CA THR A 603 -12.81 2.35 -16.11
C THR A 603 -13.10 1.24 -15.10
N ILE A 604 -12.50 1.32 -13.91
CA ILE A 604 -12.63 0.26 -12.90
C ILE A 604 -14.03 0.29 -12.26
N PRO A 605 -14.83 -0.79 -12.36
CA PRO A 605 -16.25 -0.76 -12.04
C PRO A 605 -16.54 -0.78 -10.53
N SER A 606 -15.62 -1.31 -9.72
CA SER A 606 -15.77 -1.42 -8.28
C SER A 606 -14.42 -1.45 -7.57
N TRP A 607 -14.43 -1.09 -6.29
CA TRP A 607 -13.22 -1.04 -5.46
C TRP A 607 -13.44 -1.85 -4.18
N PRO A 608 -12.37 -2.36 -3.56
CA PRO A 608 -12.43 -3.01 -2.27
C PRO A 608 -13.25 -2.24 -1.21
N ASP A 609 -13.97 -3.00 -0.39
CA ASP A 609 -14.79 -2.48 0.71
C ASP A 609 -14.07 -2.47 2.06
N TYR A 610 -12.88 -3.07 2.14
CA TYR A 610 -11.98 -2.93 3.27
C TYR A 610 -11.13 -1.65 3.19
N ASP A 611 -10.43 -1.35 4.28
CA ASP A 611 -9.53 -0.21 4.38
C ASP A 611 -8.11 -0.68 4.70
N LEU A 612 -7.21 -0.55 3.72
CA LEU A 612 -5.80 -0.95 3.84
C LEU A 612 -5.00 -0.03 4.79
N PHE A 613 -5.58 1.06 5.30
CA PHE A 613 -4.93 1.81 6.38
C PHE A 613 -4.92 1.06 7.72
N ASN A 614 -5.85 0.12 7.91
CA ASN A 614 -6.04 -0.62 9.18
C ASN A 614 -5.28 -1.95 9.25
N ASN A 615 -4.58 -2.33 8.17
CA ASN A 615 -3.87 -3.61 8.04
C ASN A 615 -2.39 -3.50 8.35
#